data_AF-A0A1G1F1U1-F1
#
_entry.id   AF-A0A1G1F1U1-F1
#
_cell.length_a   1.000
_cell.length_b   1.000
_cell.length_c   1.000
_cell.angle_alpha   90.00
_cell.angle_beta   90.00
_cell.angle_gamma   90.00
#
_symmetry.space_group_name_H-M   'P 1'
#
loop_
_entity.id
_entity.type
_entity.pdbx_description
1 polymer ?
#
loop_
_entity_poly.entity_id
_entity_poly.type
_entity_poly.pdbx_seq_one_letter_code
_entity_poly.pdbx_strand_id
1 'polypeptide(L)'
;MENPPEIIMRCPKCMKDFSPDVSFCETCSVILEPVEIEPAEPVKAEAGAQPEDKNTSDNSDKIEEVTLETLKADIENKFIFTVLVELGQLKKKLSKKEGLLSELEGSQSKMNLSSFLVKHRKAESEIEEIIVKTVKLETAIDNLKGKIENDIQKLESTLGELKDPGILWFLSNSGRYYRMLSSELKTKKSLIEVILQKKPEIYLKTKHLGKIYLSFGLAFILGLSITWLFINYSHKDPVSTAPTQETSIQISEKTILELLEDIKKANQSKDLDLLESKYSKNYPELAKRKTTALEQWQKYDFKSMTYLVTDLQTRTDSANATVVWDMELSSKKSGSTKIISQKLDVGFILEDGKLRISSVDKVGQ
;
A
#
# COMPACT_ATOMS: atom_id res chain seq x y z
N MET A 1 3.43 52.20 6.81
CA MET A 1 3.77 51.01 6.01
C MET A 1 3.20 49.83 6.78
N GLU A 2 2.07 49.31 6.33
CA GLU A 2 1.47 48.10 6.91
C GLU A 2 2.35 46.91 6.52
N ASN A 3 2.74 46.09 7.49
CA ASN A 3 3.48 44.87 7.20
C ASN A 3 2.52 43.88 6.51
N PRO A 4 2.94 43.21 5.42
CA PRO A 4 2.12 42.20 4.77
C PRO A 4 1.80 41.05 5.75
N PRO A 5 0.61 40.45 5.69
CA PRO A 5 0.22 39.36 6.58
C PRO A 5 1.17 38.16 6.42
N GLU A 6 1.53 37.56 7.54
CA GLU A 6 2.37 36.36 7.57
C GLU A 6 1.49 35.13 7.27
N ILE A 7 1.75 34.46 6.15
CA ILE A 7 1.01 33.28 5.71
C ILE A 7 1.81 32.04 6.11
N ILE A 8 1.16 31.05 6.72
CA ILE A 8 1.74 29.71 6.95
C ILE A 8 0.91 28.64 6.25
N MET A 9 1.52 27.49 5.96
CA MET A 9 0.83 26.37 5.32
C MET A 9 0.44 25.34 6.39
N ARG A 10 -0.85 25.08 6.63
CA ARG A 10 -1.34 24.14 7.64
C ARG A 10 -1.88 22.87 7.00
N CYS A 11 -1.52 21.71 7.56
CA CYS A 11 -2.11 20.45 7.12
C CYS A 11 -3.49 20.26 7.73
N PRO A 12 -4.57 20.08 6.94
CA PRO A 12 -5.92 19.95 7.50
C PRO A 12 -6.08 18.69 8.35
N LYS A 13 -5.32 17.63 8.06
CA LYS A 13 -5.45 16.33 8.72
C LYS A 13 -4.72 16.21 10.05
N CYS A 14 -3.52 16.79 10.16
CA CYS A 14 -2.68 16.68 11.35
C CYS A 14 -2.46 18.01 12.07
N MET A 15 -3.01 19.12 11.56
CA MET A 15 -2.90 20.47 12.10
C MET A 15 -1.46 20.97 12.29
N LYS A 16 -0.48 20.35 11.61
CA LYS A 16 0.90 20.83 11.62
C LYS A 16 1.06 22.02 10.68
N ASP A 17 1.84 22.99 11.13
CA ASP A 17 2.23 24.17 10.37
C ASP A 17 3.54 23.91 9.63
N PHE A 18 3.64 24.46 8.42
CA PHE A 18 4.74 24.29 7.49
C PHE A 18 5.12 25.64 6.89
N SER A 19 6.36 25.71 6.40
CA SER A 19 6.87 26.85 5.64
C SER A 19 5.99 27.15 4.41
N PRO A 20 5.83 28.43 4.01
CA PRO A 20 5.09 28.84 2.80
C PRO A 20 5.49 28.10 1.53
N ASP A 21 6.75 27.68 1.44
CA ASP A 21 7.31 27.01 0.26
C ASP A 21 6.87 25.54 0.14
N VAL A 22 6.24 24.97 1.17
CA VAL A 22 5.79 23.59 1.20
C VAL A 22 4.31 23.53 0.86
N SER A 23 3.96 22.81 -0.20
CA SER A 23 2.56 22.64 -0.64
C SER A 23 1.94 21.30 -0.25
N PHE A 24 2.70 20.42 0.40
CA PHE A 24 2.30 19.03 0.63
C PHE A 24 2.77 18.48 1.99
N CYS A 25 1.87 17.85 2.74
CA CYS A 25 2.19 17.14 3.98
C CYS A 25 2.60 15.70 3.66
N GLU A 26 3.89 15.38 3.78
CA GLU A 26 4.40 14.03 3.53
C GLU A 26 3.79 12.97 4.46
N THR A 27 3.52 13.33 5.73
CA THR A 27 2.95 12.41 6.72
C THR A 27 1.52 12.01 6.37
N CYS A 28 0.72 12.94 5.88
CA CYS A 28 -0.70 12.72 5.64
C CYS A 28 -1.02 12.45 4.17
N SER A 29 -0.06 12.74 3.27
CA SER A 29 -0.24 12.74 1.82
C SER A 29 -1.36 13.68 1.35
N VAL A 30 -1.47 14.87 1.95
CA VAL A 30 -2.51 15.87 1.68
C VAL A 30 -1.88 17.23 1.35
N ILE A 31 -2.49 17.97 0.44
CA ILE A 31 -2.08 19.35 0.08
C ILE A 31 -2.29 20.27 1.29
N LEU A 32 -1.35 21.16 1.54
CA LEU A 32 -1.39 22.12 2.64
C LEU A 32 -2.25 23.34 2.27
N GLU A 33 -2.91 23.93 3.27
CA GLU A 33 -3.76 25.12 3.09
C GLU A 33 -3.08 26.36 3.66
N PRO A 34 -3.10 27.51 2.96
CA PRO A 34 -2.58 28.76 3.50
C PRO A 34 -3.51 29.28 4.60
N VAL A 35 -2.93 29.57 5.77
CA VAL A 35 -3.61 30.19 6.91
C VAL A 35 -2.90 31.51 7.20
N GLU A 36 -3.66 32.60 7.20
CA GLU A 36 -3.17 33.90 7.63
C GLU A 36 -3.03 33.87 9.16
N ILE A 37 -1.81 34.12 9.66
CA ILE A 37 -1.62 34.33 11.09
C ILE A 37 -2.01 35.77 11.36
N GLU A 38 -3.15 35.96 12.03
CA GLU A 38 -3.45 37.26 12.61
C GLU A 38 -2.32 37.61 13.58
N PRO A 39 -1.63 38.76 13.39
CA PRO A 39 -0.54 39.15 14.27
C PRO A 39 -1.09 39.20 15.69
N ALA A 40 -0.53 38.38 16.58
CA ALA A 40 -1.02 38.22 17.94
C ALA A 40 -1.22 39.60 18.58
N GLU A 41 -2.49 39.98 18.77
CA GLU A 41 -2.81 41.25 19.42
C GLU A 41 -2.14 41.25 20.80
N PRO A 42 -1.45 42.33 21.19
CA PRO A 42 -0.81 42.40 22.49
C PRO A 42 -1.89 42.26 23.54
N VAL A 43 -1.87 41.13 24.26
CA VAL A 43 -2.86 40.73 25.26
C VAL A 43 -3.02 41.84 26.30
N LYS A 44 -4.06 42.66 26.14
CA LYS A 44 -4.59 43.51 27.21
C LYS A 44 -5.55 42.67 28.04
N ALA A 45 -5.17 42.47 29.29
CA ALA A 45 -6.08 41.94 30.30
C ALA A 45 -7.25 42.93 30.51
N GLU A 46 -8.47 42.49 30.24
CA GLU A 46 -9.59 42.44 31.22
C GLU A 46 -10.98 42.40 30.54
N ALA A 47 -11.80 41.48 31.08
CA ALA A 47 -13.24 41.57 31.34
C ALA A 47 -14.24 41.95 30.22
N GLY A 48 -14.94 40.92 29.74
CA GLY A 48 -16.41 40.88 29.76
C GLY A 48 -17.18 41.44 28.55
N ALA A 49 -17.66 40.56 27.68
CA ALA A 49 -19.03 40.51 27.14
C ALA A 49 -19.16 39.44 26.02
N GLN A 50 -20.25 38.66 26.07
CA GLN A 50 -20.80 37.82 24.98
C GLN A 50 -21.58 38.70 23.96
N PRO A 51 -22.15 38.13 22.88
CA PRO A 51 -21.57 37.27 21.84
C PRO A 51 -21.91 37.81 20.43
N GLU A 52 -21.08 37.57 19.41
CA GLU A 52 -21.51 37.75 18.01
C GLU A 52 -21.19 36.52 17.16
N ASP A 53 -22.26 36.00 16.57
CA ASP A 53 -22.30 34.95 15.57
C ASP A 53 -21.43 35.28 14.35
N LYS A 54 -20.51 34.40 13.99
CA LYS A 54 -19.95 34.32 12.63
C LYS A 54 -19.86 32.88 12.14
N ASN A 55 -20.85 32.55 11.31
CA ASN A 55 -20.84 31.44 10.36
C ASN A 55 -19.60 31.51 9.46
N THR A 56 -18.59 30.68 9.73
CA THR A 56 -17.56 30.29 8.74
C THR A 56 -17.05 28.89 9.10
N SER A 57 -17.93 27.90 9.00
CA SER A 57 -17.66 26.49 9.34
C SER A 57 -18.32 25.53 8.34
N ASP A 58 -18.23 25.78 7.03
CA ASP A 58 -18.99 24.99 6.04
C ASP A 58 -18.19 24.53 4.80
N ASN A 59 -16.87 24.71 4.80
CA ASN A 59 -16.01 24.23 3.70
C ASN A 59 -14.98 23.15 4.11
N SER A 60 -14.53 23.15 5.37
CA SER A 60 -13.60 22.13 5.89
C SER A 60 -14.26 20.75 5.95
N ASP A 61 -15.50 20.68 6.45
CA ASP A 61 -16.24 19.43 6.63
C ASP A 61 -16.58 18.74 5.29
N LYS A 62 -16.83 19.53 4.23
CA LYS A 62 -17.12 18.99 2.89
C LYS A 62 -15.91 18.31 2.25
N ILE A 63 -14.68 18.72 2.59
CA ILE A 63 -13.47 18.17 1.97
C ILE A 63 -13.04 16.86 2.66
N GLU A 64 -13.22 16.74 3.98
CA GLU A 64 -12.99 15.47 4.69
C GLU A 64 -13.94 14.36 4.22
N GLU A 65 -15.22 14.70 4.00
CA GLU A 65 -16.24 13.78 3.48
C GLU A 65 -15.82 13.19 2.11
N VAL A 66 -15.29 14.02 1.22
CA VAL A 66 -14.82 13.61 -0.13
C VAL A 66 -13.69 12.58 -0.08
N THR A 67 -12.75 12.70 0.87
CA THR A 67 -11.64 11.73 0.99
C THR A 67 -12.09 10.38 1.54
N LEU A 68 -13.10 10.37 2.41
CA LEU A 68 -13.68 9.14 2.94
C LEU A 68 -14.51 8.43 1.86
N GLU A 69 -15.27 9.20 1.07
CA GLU A 69 -16.08 8.68 -0.04
C GLU A 69 -15.22 8.04 -1.14
N THR A 70 -14.09 8.66 -1.49
CA THR A 70 -13.16 8.09 -2.48
C THR A 70 -12.50 6.78 -2.03
N LEU A 71 -12.12 6.66 -0.76
CA LEU A 71 -11.59 5.40 -0.21
C LEU A 71 -12.67 4.31 -0.17
N LYS A 72 -13.89 4.67 0.22
CA LYS A 72 -15.05 3.78 0.21
C LYS A 72 -15.35 3.27 -1.19
N ALA A 73 -15.27 4.12 -2.21
CA ALA A 73 -15.45 3.74 -3.61
C ALA A 73 -14.40 2.72 -4.08
N ASP A 74 -13.12 2.86 -3.71
CA ASP A 74 -12.09 1.87 -4.09
C ASP A 74 -12.29 0.51 -3.41
N ILE A 75 -12.75 0.50 -2.16
CA ILE A 75 -13.10 -0.73 -1.43
C ILE A 75 -14.30 -1.42 -2.10
N GLU A 76 -15.35 -0.66 -2.40
CA GLU A 76 -16.55 -1.16 -3.09
C GLU A 76 -16.19 -1.75 -4.47
N ASN A 77 -15.32 -1.07 -5.22
CA ASN A 77 -14.84 -1.56 -6.52
C ASN A 77 -14.14 -2.92 -6.39
N LYS A 78 -13.16 -3.04 -5.48
CA LYS A 78 -12.43 -4.30 -5.26
C LYS A 78 -13.36 -5.43 -4.80
N PHE A 79 -14.35 -5.10 -3.98
CA PHE A 79 -15.33 -6.06 -3.49
C PHE A 79 -16.20 -6.61 -4.64
N ILE A 80 -16.74 -5.74 -5.51
CA ILE A 80 -17.57 -6.14 -6.66
C ILE A 80 -16.83 -7.12 -7.57
N PHE A 81 -15.55 -6.85 -7.89
CA PHE A 81 -14.76 -7.75 -8.73
C PHE A 81 -14.57 -9.13 -8.10
N THR A 82 -14.31 -9.16 -6.79
CA THR A 82 -14.12 -10.43 -6.06
C THR A 82 -15.39 -11.26 -6.10
N VAL A 83 -16.53 -10.63 -5.80
CA VAL A 83 -17.85 -11.28 -5.82
C VAL A 83 -18.21 -11.81 -7.21
N LEU A 84 -17.96 -11.04 -8.28
CA LEU A 84 -18.24 -11.47 -9.65
C LEU A 84 -17.35 -12.64 -10.09
N VAL A 85 -16.07 -12.65 -9.71
CA VAL A 85 -15.15 -13.76 -10.00
C VAL A 85 -15.59 -15.02 -9.26
N GLU A 86 -15.95 -14.91 -7.98
CA GLU A 86 -16.45 -16.04 -7.20
C GLU A 86 -17.75 -16.60 -7.79
N LEU A 87 -18.69 -15.74 -8.18
CA LEU A 87 -19.93 -16.17 -8.85
C LEU A 87 -19.62 -16.95 -10.14
N GLY A 88 -18.70 -16.45 -10.97
CA GLY A 88 -18.27 -17.14 -12.19
C GLY A 88 -17.66 -18.52 -11.90
N GLN A 89 -16.84 -18.63 -10.85
CA GLN A 89 -16.27 -19.91 -10.42
C GLN A 89 -17.33 -20.89 -9.91
N LEU A 90 -18.33 -20.40 -9.16
CA LEU A 90 -19.44 -21.23 -8.69
C LEU A 90 -20.31 -21.72 -9.85
N LYS A 91 -20.66 -20.88 -10.82
CA LYS A 91 -21.41 -21.29 -12.01
C LYS A 91 -20.67 -22.36 -12.83
N LYS A 92 -19.34 -22.22 -12.97
CA LYS A 92 -18.51 -23.24 -13.61
C LYS A 92 -18.48 -24.56 -12.83
N LYS A 93 -18.39 -24.50 -11.49
CA LYS A 93 -18.45 -25.69 -10.62
C LYS A 93 -19.81 -26.37 -10.71
N LEU A 94 -20.89 -25.59 -10.72
CA LEU A 94 -22.27 -26.06 -10.87
C LEU A 94 -22.43 -26.84 -12.18
N SER A 95 -22.09 -26.23 -13.31
CA SER A 95 -22.15 -26.88 -14.63
C SER A 95 -21.32 -28.18 -14.70
N LYS A 96 -20.13 -28.20 -14.10
CA LYS A 96 -19.33 -29.44 -14.01
C LYS A 96 -20.01 -30.52 -13.18
N LYS A 97 -20.67 -30.15 -12.07
CA LYS A 97 -21.36 -31.10 -11.18
C LYS A 97 -22.65 -31.64 -11.81
N GLU A 98 -23.39 -30.79 -12.51
CA GLU A 98 -24.56 -31.20 -13.31
C GLU A 98 -24.14 -32.21 -14.38
N GLY A 99 -23.03 -31.96 -15.10
CA GLY A 99 -22.49 -32.93 -16.07
C GLY A 99 -22.12 -34.28 -15.45
N LEU A 100 -21.49 -34.28 -14.26
CA LEU A 100 -21.18 -35.51 -13.53
C LEU A 100 -22.45 -36.24 -13.05
N LEU A 101 -23.51 -35.51 -12.71
CA LEU A 101 -24.79 -36.11 -12.34
C LEU A 101 -25.42 -36.80 -13.56
N SER A 102 -25.43 -36.15 -14.73
CA SER A 102 -25.90 -36.75 -15.98
C SER A 102 -25.08 -37.98 -16.41
N GLU A 103 -23.76 -37.97 -16.21
CA GLU A 103 -22.90 -39.13 -16.45
C GLU A 103 -23.19 -40.30 -15.49
N LEU A 104 -23.48 -39.99 -14.22
CA LEU A 104 -23.89 -40.98 -13.22
C LEU A 104 -25.22 -41.63 -13.61
N GLU A 105 -26.22 -40.83 -14.01
CA GLU A 105 -27.50 -41.31 -14.51
C GLU A 105 -27.34 -42.23 -15.73
N GLY A 106 -26.49 -41.85 -16.70
CA GLY A 106 -26.18 -42.71 -17.85
C GLY A 106 -25.46 -44.01 -17.49
N SER A 107 -24.78 -44.07 -16.34
CA SER A 107 -24.06 -45.25 -15.86
C SER A 107 -24.88 -46.14 -14.93
N GLN A 108 -26.16 -45.82 -14.70
CA GLN A 108 -27.03 -46.51 -13.74
C GLN A 108 -27.09 -48.03 -13.98
N SER A 109 -27.12 -48.48 -15.23
CA SER A 109 -27.20 -49.92 -15.59
C SER A 109 -25.94 -50.72 -15.25
N LYS A 110 -24.80 -50.05 -14.99
CA LYS A 110 -23.50 -50.68 -14.74
C LYS A 110 -23.13 -50.74 -13.26
N MET A 111 -23.87 -50.05 -12.39
CA MET A 111 -23.56 -49.96 -10.96
C MET A 111 -24.55 -50.72 -10.10
N ASN A 112 -24.09 -51.17 -8.93
CA ASN A 112 -24.99 -51.67 -7.90
C ASN A 112 -25.90 -50.53 -7.42
N LEU A 113 -27.21 -50.77 -7.36
CA LEU A 113 -28.23 -49.78 -7.00
C LEU A 113 -27.91 -49.02 -5.70
N SER A 114 -27.43 -49.71 -4.67
CA SER A 114 -27.09 -49.06 -3.39
C SER A 114 -25.95 -48.05 -3.53
N SER A 115 -24.90 -48.42 -4.28
CA SER A 115 -23.76 -47.55 -4.54
C SER A 115 -24.12 -46.35 -5.41
N PHE A 116 -25.04 -46.55 -6.37
CA PHE A 116 -25.58 -45.50 -7.22
C PHE A 116 -26.35 -44.47 -6.37
N LEU A 117 -27.29 -44.92 -5.53
CA LEU A 117 -28.10 -44.03 -4.70
C LEU A 117 -27.27 -43.17 -3.74
N VAL A 118 -26.21 -43.73 -3.15
CA VAL A 118 -25.31 -42.98 -2.26
C VAL A 118 -24.55 -41.89 -3.04
N LYS A 119 -24.02 -42.22 -4.22
CA LYS A 119 -23.31 -41.25 -5.07
C LYS A 119 -24.24 -40.18 -5.60
N HIS A 120 -25.44 -40.55 -6.01
CA HIS A 120 -26.47 -39.64 -6.49
C HIS A 120 -26.87 -38.63 -5.42
N ARG A 121 -27.25 -39.11 -4.23
CA ARG A 121 -27.62 -38.23 -3.11
C ARG A 121 -26.49 -37.29 -2.70
N LYS A 122 -25.24 -37.78 -2.72
CA LYS A 122 -24.07 -36.94 -2.45
C LYS A 122 -23.93 -35.84 -3.51
N ALA A 123 -24.02 -36.19 -4.79
CA ALA A 123 -23.94 -35.22 -5.89
C ALA A 123 -25.06 -34.18 -5.82
N GLU A 124 -26.29 -34.60 -5.54
CA GLU A 124 -27.44 -33.70 -5.32
C GLU A 124 -27.17 -32.73 -4.17
N SER A 125 -26.69 -33.20 -3.02
CA SER A 125 -26.39 -32.34 -1.87
C SER A 125 -25.29 -31.30 -2.17
N GLU A 126 -24.26 -31.69 -2.94
CA GLU A 126 -23.19 -30.77 -3.34
C GLU A 126 -23.70 -29.72 -4.35
N ILE A 127 -24.61 -30.11 -5.25
CA ILE A 127 -25.26 -29.19 -6.19
C ILE A 127 -26.14 -28.19 -5.42
N GLU A 128 -26.95 -28.65 -4.48
CA GLU A 128 -27.80 -27.80 -3.65
C GLU A 128 -26.98 -26.77 -2.86
N GLU A 129 -25.85 -27.18 -2.27
CA GLU A 129 -24.94 -26.27 -1.58
C GLU A 129 -24.38 -25.18 -2.51
N ILE A 130 -24.00 -25.55 -3.74
CA ILE A 130 -23.50 -24.61 -4.75
C ILE A 130 -24.62 -23.64 -5.20
N ILE A 131 -25.85 -24.13 -5.37
CA ILE A 131 -27.01 -23.29 -5.72
C ILE A 131 -27.27 -22.27 -4.63
N VAL A 132 -27.31 -22.68 -3.35
CA VAL A 132 -27.53 -21.77 -2.21
C VAL A 132 -26.45 -20.68 -2.16
N LYS A 133 -25.17 -21.02 -2.38
CA LYS A 133 -24.08 -20.03 -2.43
C LYS A 133 -24.23 -19.08 -3.61
N THR A 134 -24.63 -19.60 -4.78
CA THR A 134 -24.85 -18.81 -5.99
C THR A 134 -25.96 -17.78 -5.78
N VAL A 135 -27.12 -18.20 -5.24
CA VAL A 135 -28.25 -17.31 -4.94
C VAL A 135 -27.87 -16.22 -3.93
N LYS A 136 -27.09 -16.56 -2.90
CA LYS A 136 -26.58 -15.58 -1.93
C LYS A 136 -25.70 -14.52 -2.58
N LEU A 137 -24.77 -14.92 -3.47
CA LEU A 137 -23.92 -13.98 -4.19
C LEU A 137 -24.72 -13.13 -5.18
N GLU A 138 -25.70 -13.71 -5.89
CA GLU A 138 -26.58 -12.96 -6.80
C GLU A 138 -27.38 -11.89 -6.04
N THR A 139 -27.95 -12.26 -4.89
CA THR A 139 -28.65 -11.29 -4.02
C THR A 139 -27.72 -10.16 -3.54
N ALA A 140 -26.46 -10.49 -3.20
CA ALA A 140 -25.48 -9.49 -2.81
C ALA A 140 -25.12 -8.55 -3.98
N ILE A 141 -25.02 -9.07 -5.20
CA ILE A 141 -24.78 -8.29 -6.42
C ILE A 141 -25.97 -7.36 -6.70
N ASP A 142 -27.21 -7.83 -6.57
CA ASP A 142 -28.40 -7.01 -6.79
C ASP A 142 -28.50 -5.87 -5.77
N ASN A 143 -28.21 -6.15 -4.50
CA ASN A 143 -28.15 -5.11 -3.47
C ASN A 143 -27.06 -4.06 -3.76
N LEU A 144 -25.87 -4.51 -4.20
CA LEU A 144 -24.79 -3.61 -4.62
C LEU A 144 -25.19 -2.78 -5.84
N LYS A 145 -25.83 -3.39 -6.83
CA LYS A 145 -26.33 -2.71 -8.02
C LYS A 145 -27.29 -1.59 -7.64
N GLY A 146 -28.30 -1.86 -6.81
CA GLY A 146 -29.25 -0.84 -6.37
C GLY A 146 -28.58 0.32 -5.64
N LYS A 147 -27.55 0.04 -4.83
CA LYS A 147 -26.76 1.09 -4.18
C LYS A 147 -25.97 1.93 -5.18
N ILE A 148 -25.32 1.33 -6.18
CA ILE A 148 -24.56 2.05 -7.21
C ILE A 148 -25.51 2.90 -8.07
N GLU A 149 -26.70 2.40 -8.41
CA GLU A 149 -27.73 3.15 -9.15
C GLU A 149 -28.16 4.40 -8.38
N ASN A 150 -28.40 4.28 -7.07
CA ASN A 150 -28.72 5.42 -6.21
C ASN A 150 -27.57 6.44 -6.14
N ASP A 151 -26.31 5.97 -6.00
CA ASP A 151 -25.14 6.85 -6.00
C ASP A 151 -24.96 7.58 -7.33
N ILE A 152 -25.21 6.91 -8.46
CA ILE A 152 -25.20 7.53 -9.79
C ILE A 152 -26.25 8.64 -9.86
N GLN A 153 -27.47 8.38 -9.40
CA GLN A 153 -28.54 9.38 -9.40
C GLN A 153 -28.17 10.60 -8.52
N LYS A 154 -27.59 10.37 -7.33
CA LYS A 154 -27.08 11.44 -6.46
C LYS A 154 -26.01 12.26 -7.19
N LEU A 155 -25.00 11.61 -7.77
CA LEU A 155 -23.93 12.28 -8.52
C LEU A 155 -24.47 13.08 -9.72
N GLU A 156 -25.45 12.53 -10.46
CA GLU A 156 -26.08 13.23 -11.58
C GLU A 156 -26.85 14.48 -11.12
N SER A 157 -27.58 14.41 -9.99
CA SER A 157 -28.24 15.58 -9.42
C SER A 157 -27.23 16.66 -9.01
N THR A 158 -26.17 16.28 -8.28
CA THR A 158 -25.11 17.22 -7.85
C THR A 158 -24.38 17.83 -9.05
N LEU A 159 -24.09 17.04 -10.09
CA LEU A 159 -23.42 17.53 -11.29
C LEU A 159 -24.34 18.45 -12.12
N GLY A 160 -25.66 18.22 -12.10
CA GLY A 160 -26.65 19.06 -12.77
C GLY A 160 -26.86 20.43 -12.10
N GLU A 161 -26.73 20.49 -10.77
CA GLU A 161 -26.75 21.74 -10.01
C GLU A 161 -25.49 22.59 -10.24
N LEU A 162 -24.34 21.92 -10.47
CA LEU A 162 -23.09 22.57 -10.85
C LEU A 162 -23.17 23.04 -12.31
N LYS A 163 -23.47 24.33 -12.52
CA LYS A 163 -23.45 24.97 -13.83
C LYS A 163 -22.10 24.71 -14.52
N ASP A 164 -22.14 24.18 -15.75
CA ASP A 164 -20.94 23.80 -16.53
C ASP A 164 -19.92 24.93 -16.50
N PRO A 165 -18.80 24.74 -15.79
CA PRO A 165 -17.83 25.80 -15.65
C PRO A 165 -17.12 25.85 -17.01
N GLY A 166 -17.34 26.92 -17.78
CA GLY A 166 -16.86 26.99 -19.17
C GLY A 166 -15.35 26.74 -19.33
N ILE A 167 -14.88 26.58 -20.57
CA ILE A 167 -13.55 26.08 -21.04
C ILE A 167 -12.31 26.22 -20.12
N LEU A 168 -12.17 27.30 -19.34
CA LEU A 168 -11.02 27.54 -18.44
C LEU A 168 -11.15 26.97 -17.01
N TRP A 169 -12.25 26.29 -16.72
CA TRP A 169 -12.57 25.74 -15.40
C TRP A 169 -11.54 24.75 -14.84
N PHE A 170 -10.76 24.11 -15.70
CA PHE A 170 -9.77 23.12 -15.26
C PHE A 170 -8.68 23.68 -14.35
N LEU A 171 -8.51 25.00 -14.32
CA LEU A 171 -7.57 25.69 -13.46
C LEU A 171 -8.17 26.05 -12.08
N SER A 172 -9.49 26.06 -11.93
CA SER A 172 -10.14 26.41 -10.65
C SER A 172 -10.33 25.19 -9.74
N ASN A 173 -10.40 25.44 -8.42
CA ASN A 173 -10.74 24.40 -7.44
C ASN A 173 -12.12 23.79 -7.71
N SER A 174 -13.11 24.62 -8.09
CA SER A 174 -14.44 24.15 -8.49
C SER A 174 -14.37 23.19 -9.68
N GLY A 175 -13.44 23.40 -10.61
CA GLY A 175 -13.28 22.50 -11.72
C GLY A 175 -12.52 21.22 -11.41
N ARG A 176 -11.57 21.25 -10.48
CA ARG A 176 -11.00 20.00 -9.96
C ARG A 176 -12.08 19.13 -9.32
N TYR A 177 -12.97 19.74 -8.53
CA TYR A 177 -14.10 19.04 -7.91
C TYR A 177 -15.07 18.47 -8.94
N TYR A 178 -15.49 19.24 -9.95
CA TYR A 178 -16.35 18.74 -11.02
C TYR A 178 -15.70 17.59 -11.81
N ARG A 179 -14.38 17.63 -12.09
CA ARG A 179 -13.67 16.50 -12.72
C ARG A 179 -13.69 15.25 -11.87
N MET A 180 -13.50 15.40 -10.57
CA MET A 180 -13.53 14.29 -9.63
C MET A 180 -14.92 13.63 -9.64
N LEU A 181 -16.00 14.41 -9.48
CA LEU A 181 -17.37 13.90 -9.53
C LEU A 181 -17.71 13.25 -10.88
N SER A 182 -17.32 13.88 -11.98
CA SER A 182 -17.55 13.34 -13.34
C SER A 182 -16.80 12.03 -13.57
N SER A 183 -15.55 11.93 -13.07
CA SER A 183 -14.75 10.71 -13.12
C SER A 183 -15.37 9.59 -12.27
N GLU A 184 -15.87 9.92 -11.08
CA GLU A 184 -16.55 8.97 -10.21
C GLU A 184 -17.84 8.46 -10.85
N LEU A 185 -18.67 9.35 -11.40
CA LEU A 185 -19.89 9.01 -12.13
C LEU A 185 -19.60 8.06 -13.29
N LYS A 186 -18.56 8.35 -14.09
CA LYS A 186 -18.13 7.49 -15.20
C LYS A 186 -17.67 6.12 -14.71
N THR A 187 -16.98 6.06 -13.58
CA THR A 187 -16.54 4.81 -12.95
C THR A 187 -17.74 3.98 -12.48
N LYS A 188 -18.69 4.59 -11.75
CA LYS A 188 -19.90 3.89 -11.27
C LYS A 188 -20.78 3.39 -12.42
N LYS A 189 -20.96 4.17 -13.49
CA LYS A 189 -21.66 3.71 -14.71
C LYS A 189 -20.96 2.51 -15.35
N SER A 190 -19.63 2.53 -15.39
CA SER A 190 -18.85 1.39 -15.90
C SER A 190 -19.02 0.13 -15.04
N LEU A 191 -19.11 0.26 -13.72
CA LEU A 191 -19.38 -0.87 -12.83
C LEU A 191 -20.76 -1.49 -13.08
N ILE A 192 -21.79 -0.67 -13.30
CA ILE A 192 -23.12 -1.18 -13.68
C ILE A 192 -23.05 -1.96 -15.00
N GLU A 193 -22.33 -1.46 -16.00
CA GLU A 193 -22.15 -2.20 -17.26
C GLU A 193 -21.47 -3.56 -17.05
N VAL A 194 -20.53 -3.64 -16.11
CA VAL A 194 -19.86 -4.89 -15.71
C VAL A 194 -20.82 -5.83 -14.99
N ILE A 195 -21.61 -5.33 -14.02
CA ILE A 195 -22.60 -6.12 -13.28
C ILE A 195 -23.68 -6.68 -14.23
N LEU A 196 -24.15 -5.88 -15.18
CA LEU A 196 -25.12 -6.29 -16.20
C LEU A 196 -24.55 -7.24 -17.26
N GLN A 197 -23.28 -7.64 -17.13
CA GLN A 197 -22.57 -8.51 -18.08
C GLN A 197 -22.59 -8.01 -19.53
N LYS A 198 -22.84 -6.71 -19.77
CA LYS A 198 -22.87 -6.15 -21.12
C LYS A 198 -21.47 -6.04 -21.75
N LYS A 199 -20.41 -5.89 -20.93
CA LYS A 199 -19.00 -5.79 -21.40
C LYS A 199 -17.95 -6.32 -20.40
N PRO A 200 -18.04 -7.58 -19.91
CA PRO A 200 -17.09 -8.08 -18.92
C PRO A 200 -15.65 -8.19 -19.47
N GLU A 201 -15.48 -8.52 -20.76
CA GLU A 201 -14.15 -8.77 -21.32
C GLU A 201 -13.30 -7.51 -21.49
N ILE A 202 -13.92 -6.40 -21.91
CA ILE A 202 -13.16 -5.20 -22.28
C ILE A 202 -12.60 -4.54 -21.02
N TYR A 203 -13.39 -4.46 -19.93
CA TYR A 203 -12.95 -3.85 -18.68
C TYR A 203 -11.84 -4.66 -17.98
N LEU A 204 -11.94 -6.00 -18.00
CA LEU A 204 -10.89 -6.88 -17.45
C LEU A 204 -9.60 -6.78 -18.27
N LYS A 205 -9.71 -6.74 -19.61
CA LYS A 205 -8.54 -6.56 -20.50
C LYS A 205 -7.90 -5.18 -20.33
N THR A 206 -8.66 -4.09 -20.20
CA THR A 206 -8.08 -2.73 -20.06
C THR A 206 -7.35 -2.54 -18.74
N LYS A 207 -7.82 -3.11 -17.63
CA LYS A 207 -7.09 -3.05 -16.35
C LYS A 207 -5.79 -3.85 -16.40
N HIS A 208 -5.80 -5.01 -17.07
CA HIS A 208 -4.60 -5.82 -17.26
C HIS A 208 -3.60 -5.13 -18.20
N LEU A 209 -4.10 -4.52 -19.27
CA LEU A 209 -3.31 -3.70 -20.19
C LEU A 209 -2.72 -2.49 -19.48
N GLY A 210 -3.47 -1.83 -18.58
CA GLY A 210 -2.93 -0.71 -17.79
C GLY A 210 -1.72 -1.10 -16.95
N LYS A 211 -1.74 -2.27 -16.30
CA LYS A 211 -0.57 -2.81 -15.59
C LYS A 211 0.59 -3.13 -16.54
N ILE A 212 0.28 -3.68 -17.71
CA ILE A 212 1.27 -3.98 -18.74
C ILE A 212 1.93 -2.70 -19.26
N TYR A 213 1.16 -1.67 -19.61
CA TYR A 213 1.66 -0.36 -20.04
C TYR A 213 2.48 0.33 -18.95
N LEU A 214 2.05 0.25 -17.68
CA LEU A 214 2.83 0.77 -16.56
C LEU A 214 4.18 0.05 -16.44
N SER A 215 4.20 -1.28 -16.58
CA SER A 215 5.44 -2.07 -16.56
C SER A 215 6.36 -1.76 -17.74
N PHE A 216 5.80 -1.53 -18.95
CA PHE A 216 6.56 -1.08 -20.11
C PHE A 216 7.12 0.32 -19.92
N GLY A 217 6.33 1.25 -19.34
CA GLY A 217 6.80 2.60 -19.02
C GLY A 217 7.97 2.59 -18.03
N LEU A 218 7.86 1.78 -16.96
CA LEU A 218 8.94 1.59 -15.98
C LEU A 218 10.19 0.95 -16.61
N ALA A 219 10.01 -0.09 -17.43
CA ALA A 219 11.12 -0.74 -18.14
C ALA A 219 11.83 0.22 -19.10
N PHE A 220 11.07 1.08 -19.80
CA PHE A 220 11.62 2.10 -20.69
C PHE A 220 12.45 3.14 -19.91
N ILE A 221 11.94 3.63 -18.78
CA ILE A 221 12.67 4.57 -17.91
C ILE A 221 13.96 3.93 -17.36
N LEU A 222 13.89 2.68 -16.89
CA LEU A 222 15.08 1.95 -16.43
C LEU A 222 16.09 1.72 -17.55
N GLY A 223 15.64 1.39 -18.77
CA GLY A 223 16.49 1.26 -19.94
C GLY A 223 17.22 2.55 -20.29
N LEU A 224 16.52 3.68 -20.25
CA LEU A 224 17.13 5.00 -20.44
C LEU A 224 18.15 5.33 -19.34
N SER A 225 17.85 5.01 -18.08
CA SER A 225 18.77 5.17 -16.95
C SER A 225 20.06 4.37 -17.12
N ILE A 226 19.95 3.09 -17.51
CA ILE A 226 21.12 2.21 -17.72
C ILE A 226 21.97 2.71 -18.90
N THR A 227 21.32 3.12 -19.99
CA THR A 227 22.00 3.68 -21.16
C THR A 227 22.77 4.96 -20.78
N TRP A 228 22.17 5.83 -19.97
CA TRP A 228 22.81 7.05 -19.47
C TRP A 228 24.03 6.74 -18.58
N LEU A 229 23.94 5.73 -17.71
CA LEU A 229 25.07 5.27 -16.90
C LEU A 229 26.23 4.73 -17.76
N PHE A 230 25.95 3.97 -18.82
CA PHE A 230 26.97 3.44 -19.73
C PHE A 230 27.75 4.53 -20.48
N ILE A 231 27.05 5.59 -20.91
CA ILE A 231 27.67 6.75 -21.57
C ILE A 231 28.62 7.47 -20.59
N ASN A 232 28.19 7.68 -19.36
CA ASN A 232 29.03 8.35 -18.35
C ASN A 232 30.19 7.49 -17.84
N TYR A 233 30.03 6.17 -17.80
CA TYR A 233 31.11 5.27 -17.34
C TYR A 233 32.22 5.14 -18.38
N SER A 234 31.89 5.21 -19.67
CA SER A 234 32.86 5.11 -20.77
C SER A 234 33.78 6.34 -20.89
N HIS A 235 33.46 7.44 -20.21
CA HIS A 235 34.21 8.70 -20.24
C HIS A 235 35.13 8.94 -19.04
N LYS A 236 35.29 7.96 -18.12
CA LYS A 236 36.26 8.11 -17.03
C LYS A 236 37.66 7.69 -17.47
N ASP A 237 38.53 8.68 -17.66
CA ASP A 237 39.96 8.48 -17.85
C ASP A 237 40.58 7.66 -16.68
N PRO A 238 41.59 6.82 -16.97
CA PRO A 238 42.25 6.01 -15.94
C PRO A 238 43.07 6.90 -14.99
N VAL A 239 42.57 7.09 -13.77
CA VAL A 239 43.31 7.76 -12.70
C VAL A 239 44.32 6.77 -12.11
N SER A 240 45.59 7.04 -12.38
CA SER A 240 46.75 6.39 -11.76
C SER A 240 46.75 6.62 -10.25
N THR A 241 46.69 5.55 -9.46
CA THR A 241 46.67 5.60 -7.99
C THR A 241 47.93 4.95 -7.44
N ALA A 242 48.68 5.70 -6.64
CA ALA A 242 49.86 5.24 -5.90
C ALA A 242 49.46 4.29 -4.74
N PRO A 243 50.34 3.37 -4.32
CA PRO A 243 49.98 2.33 -3.35
C PRO A 243 50.06 2.85 -1.91
N THR A 244 48.90 3.06 -1.29
CA THR A 244 48.77 3.13 0.17
C THR A 244 48.62 1.71 0.70
N GLN A 245 49.53 1.29 1.59
CA GLN A 245 49.45 -0.01 2.26
C GLN A 245 48.23 -0.05 3.19
N GLU A 246 47.10 -0.51 2.66
CA GLU A 246 45.92 -0.87 3.44
C GLU A 246 46.10 -2.29 3.99
N THR A 247 45.98 -2.39 5.31
CA THR A 247 45.93 -3.70 5.99
C THR A 247 44.61 -4.34 5.56
N SER A 248 44.65 -5.38 4.73
CA SER A 248 43.46 -6.02 4.19
C SER A 248 42.68 -6.72 5.31
N ILE A 249 41.68 -6.02 5.85
CA ILE A 249 40.73 -6.59 6.80
C ILE A 249 39.88 -7.60 6.01
N GLN A 250 40.20 -8.89 6.11
CA GLN A 250 39.35 -9.94 5.57
C GLN A 250 38.06 -10.04 6.40
N ILE A 251 36.93 -10.09 5.72
CA ILE A 251 35.62 -10.28 6.36
C ILE A 251 35.59 -11.69 6.96
N SER A 252 35.62 -11.75 8.29
CA SER A 252 35.50 -13.00 9.05
C SER A 252 34.06 -13.21 9.52
N GLU A 253 33.66 -14.46 9.73
CA GLU A 253 32.38 -14.81 10.34
C GLU A 253 32.17 -14.09 11.67
N LYS A 254 33.23 -13.99 12.48
CA LYS A 254 33.21 -13.26 13.77
C LYS A 254 32.76 -11.81 13.62
N THR A 255 33.24 -11.11 12.59
CA THR A 255 32.88 -9.72 12.32
C THR A 255 31.40 -9.57 11.95
N ILE A 256 30.84 -10.56 11.23
CA ILE A 256 29.40 -10.60 10.91
C ILE A 256 28.59 -10.83 12.19
N LEU A 257 29.01 -11.77 13.03
CA LEU A 257 28.34 -12.07 14.30
C LEU A 257 28.33 -10.85 15.23
N GLU A 258 29.44 -10.11 15.33
CA GLU A 258 29.53 -8.86 16.10
C GLU A 258 28.55 -7.80 15.58
N LEU A 259 28.46 -7.63 14.26
CA LEU A 259 27.50 -6.71 13.64
C LEU A 259 26.05 -7.09 13.95
N LEU A 260 25.71 -8.38 13.87
CA LEU A 260 24.35 -8.87 14.17
C LEU A 260 24.01 -8.71 15.65
N GLU A 261 24.97 -8.92 16.56
CA GLU A 261 24.78 -8.67 17.99
C GLU A 261 24.54 -7.17 18.28
N ASP A 262 25.23 -6.27 17.57
CA ASP A 262 24.98 -4.85 17.67
C ASP A 262 23.57 -4.45 17.18
N ILE A 263 23.06 -5.09 16.13
CA ILE A 263 21.69 -4.87 15.65
C ILE A 263 20.67 -5.36 16.67
N LYS A 264 20.90 -6.53 17.27
CA LYS A 264 20.08 -7.06 18.35
C LYS A 264 20.07 -6.10 19.54
N LYS A 265 21.25 -5.63 19.97
CA LYS A 265 21.39 -4.65 21.05
C LYS A 265 20.65 -3.36 20.73
N ALA A 266 20.81 -2.81 19.53
CA ALA A 266 20.14 -1.59 19.10
C ALA A 266 18.61 -1.71 19.14
N ASN A 267 18.06 -2.86 18.74
CA ASN A 267 16.62 -3.11 18.82
C ASN A 267 16.10 -3.26 20.26
N GLN A 268 16.89 -3.90 21.14
CA GLN A 268 16.52 -4.05 22.55
C GLN A 268 16.62 -2.73 23.32
N SER A 269 17.65 -1.92 23.06
CA SER A 269 17.84 -0.60 23.68
C SER A 269 17.06 0.52 22.99
N LYS A 270 16.44 0.26 21.84
CA LYS A 270 15.75 1.25 20.99
C LYS A 270 16.67 2.40 20.58
N ASP A 271 17.93 2.07 20.31
CA ASP A 271 18.96 3.01 19.88
C ASP A 271 18.97 3.11 18.34
N LEU A 272 18.36 4.18 17.83
CA LEU A 272 18.22 4.38 16.39
C LEU A 272 19.57 4.70 15.73
N ASP A 273 20.44 5.43 16.42
CA ASP A 273 21.74 5.86 15.88
C ASP A 273 22.67 4.65 15.76
N LEU A 274 22.66 3.77 16.77
CA LEU A 274 23.39 2.50 16.70
C LEU A 274 22.85 1.63 15.56
N LEU A 275 21.52 1.51 15.42
CA LEU A 275 20.91 0.72 14.35
C LEU A 275 21.31 1.25 12.97
N GLU A 276 21.19 2.56 12.75
CA GLU A 276 21.54 3.22 11.48
C GLU A 276 23.02 3.02 11.13
N SER A 277 23.92 3.10 12.11
CA SER A 277 25.36 2.96 11.90
C SER A 277 25.77 1.61 11.29
N LYS A 278 24.93 0.57 11.41
CA LYS A 278 25.18 -0.78 10.89
C LYS A 278 24.77 -0.96 9.43
N TYR A 279 24.06 0.01 8.85
CA TYR A 279 23.69 -0.01 7.44
C TYR A 279 24.67 0.83 6.59
N SER A 280 24.83 0.43 5.33
CA SER A 280 25.58 1.20 4.33
C SER A 280 24.92 2.55 4.11
N LYS A 281 25.73 3.58 3.83
CA LYS A 281 25.24 4.92 3.44
C LYS A 281 24.39 4.86 2.16
N ASN A 282 24.66 3.89 1.30
CA ASN A 282 23.97 3.69 0.02
C ASN A 282 22.83 2.67 0.10
N TYR A 283 22.43 2.24 1.31
CA TYR A 283 21.34 1.28 1.47
C TYR A 283 20.00 1.92 1.00
N PRO A 284 19.38 1.42 -0.09
CA PRO A 284 18.27 2.10 -0.75
C PRO A 284 17.02 2.21 0.14
N GLU A 285 16.84 1.30 1.09
CA GLU A 285 15.69 1.29 1.99
C GLU A 285 15.99 1.86 3.40
N LEU A 286 17.08 2.62 3.59
CA LEU A 286 17.49 3.09 4.92
C LEU A 286 16.42 3.92 5.62
N ALA A 287 15.84 4.90 4.92
CA ALA A 287 14.78 5.75 5.47
C ALA A 287 13.55 4.93 5.90
N LYS A 288 13.12 4.01 5.04
CA LYS A 288 11.99 3.09 5.30
C LYS A 288 12.29 2.13 6.46
N ARG A 289 13.54 1.70 6.61
CA ARG A 289 13.97 0.84 7.72
C ARG A 289 13.88 1.56 9.06
N LYS A 290 14.31 2.83 9.11
CA LYS A 290 14.18 3.66 10.32
C LYS A 290 12.73 3.85 10.74
N THR A 291 11.86 4.23 9.81
CA THR A 291 10.43 4.44 10.12
C THR A 291 9.78 3.14 10.59
N THR A 292 10.07 2.03 9.91
CA THR A 292 9.56 0.70 10.31
C THR A 292 10.05 0.30 11.70
N ALA A 293 11.32 0.54 12.03
CA ALA A 293 11.87 0.24 13.36
C ALA A 293 11.18 1.06 14.45
N LEU A 294 11.01 2.38 14.23
CA LEU A 294 10.30 3.26 15.16
C LEU A 294 8.85 2.81 15.39
N GLU A 295 8.12 2.49 14.31
CA GLU A 295 6.76 1.98 14.43
C GLU A 295 6.69 0.65 15.21
N GLN A 296 7.65 -0.25 14.97
CA GLN A 296 7.72 -1.51 15.69
C GLN A 296 8.02 -1.28 17.17
N TRP A 297 8.96 -0.40 17.52
CA TRP A 297 9.30 -0.06 18.90
C TRP A 297 8.18 0.68 19.66
N GLN A 298 7.31 1.38 18.94
CA GLN A 298 6.10 1.98 19.49
C GLN A 298 5.02 0.93 19.80
N LYS A 299 4.92 -0.12 19.00
CA LYS A 299 3.87 -1.16 19.12
C LYS A 299 4.29 -2.33 20.03
N TYR A 300 5.58 -2.65 20.05
CA TYR A 300 6.11 -3.86 20.67
C TYR A 300 7.35 -3.59 21.53
N ASP A 301 7.51 -4.42 22.56
CA ASP A 301 8.75 -4.56 23.32
C ASP A 301 9.41 -5.91 22.98
N PHE A 302 10.71 -5.88 22.68
CA PHE A 302 11.49 -7.05 22.30
C PHE A 302 11.97 -7.76 23.58
N LYS A 303 11.35 -8.89 23.95
CA LYS A 303 11.71 -9.66 25.14
C LYS A 303 12.97 -10.48 24.92
N SER A 304 13.00 -11.21 23.81
CA SER A 304 14.14 -12.01 23.39
C SER A 304 14.31 -11.91 21.87
N MET A 305 15.55 -11.96 21.42
CA MET A 305 15.91 -11.91 20.00
C MET A 305 17.18 -12.74 19.83
N THR A 306 17.07 -13.81 19.05
CA THR A 306 18.16 -14.72 18.73
C THR A 306 18.30 -14.80 17.21
N TYR A 307 19.51 -15.13 16.74
CA TYR A 307 19.77 -15.26 15.32
C TYR A 307 20.61 -16.49 15.02
N LEU A 308 20.40 -17.05 13.83
CA LEU A 308 21.20 -18.10 13.24
C LEU A 308 21.69 -17.64 11.86
N VAL A 309 22.98 -17.80 11.60
CA VAL A 309 23.59 -17.51 10.30
C VAL A 309 23.82 -18.83 9.57
N THR A 310 23.32 -18.93 8.35
CA THR A 310 23.53 -20.06 7.43
C THR A 310 24.04 -19.55 6.08
N ASP A 311 24.60 -20.45 5.28
CA ASP A 311 24.98 -20.18 3.89
C ASP A 311 25.93 -18.99 3.70
N LEU A 312 26.86 -18.81 4.65
CA LEU A 312 27.83 -17.72 4.60
C LEU A 312 28.80 -17.89 3.43
N GLN A 313 28.81 -16.90 2.53
CA GLN A 313 29.72 -16.78 1.41
C GLN A 313 30.52 -15.49 1.56
N THR A 314 31.82 -15.60 1.85
CA THR A 314 32.72 -14.45 1.99
C THR A 314 33.49 -14.19 0.69
N ARG A 315 33.71 -12.90 0.41
CA ARG A 315 34.60 -12.36 -0.63
C ARG A 315 35.54 -11.36 0.04
N THR A 316 36.48 -10.82 -0.73
CA THR A 316 37.52 -9.91 -0.21
C THR A 316 36.92 -8.65 0.43
N ASP A 317 35.85 -8.10 -0.13
CA ASP A 317 35.23 -6.81 0.23
C ASP A 317 33.74 -6.91 0.57
N SER A 318 33.16 -8.09 0.39
CA SER A 318 31.72 -8.33 0.52
C SER A 318 31.46 -9.72 1.09
N ALA A 319 30.31 -9.91 1.71
CA ALA A 319 29.85 -11.23 2.13
C ALA A 319 28.34 -11.32 1.94
N ASN A 320 27.82 -12.51 1.70
CA ASN A 320 26.40 -12.79 1.69
C ASN A 320 26.13 -13.91 2.70
N ALA A 321 25.05 -13.81 3.46
CA ALA A 321 24.63 -14.89 4.33
C ALA A 321 23.11 -14.89 4.49
N THR A 322 22.55 -16.05 4.79
CA THR A 322 21.16 -16.19 5.18
C THR A 322 21.08 -16.07 6.70
N VAL A 323 20.34 -15.10 7.21
CA VAL A 323 20.14 -14.85 8.63
C VAL A 323 18.70 -15.16 9.02
N VAL A 324 18.52 -16.09 9.94
CA VAL A 324 17.22 -16.41 10.54
C VAL A 324 17.12 -15.71 11.89
N TRP A 325 16.18 -14.80 12.02
CA TRP A 325 15.88 -14.09 13.27
C TRP A 325 14.67 -14.71 13.96
N ASP A 326 14.84 -15.15 15.20
CA ASP A 326 13.77 -15.58 16.08
C ASP A 326 13.54 -14.50 17.15
N MET A 327 12.35 -13.91 17.15
CA MET A 327 12.00 -12.76 17.97
C MET A 327 10.79 -13.07 18.82
N GLU A 328 10.88 -12.79 20.12
CA GLU A 328 9.77 -12.79 21.05
C GLU A 328 9.34 -11.36 21.34
N LEU A 329 8.17 -10.99 20.82
CA LEU A 329 7.62 -9.64 20.89
C LEU A 329 6.46 -9.59 21.88
N SER A 330 6.46 -8.61 22.76
CA SER A 330 5.34 -8.31 23.65
C SER A 330 4.59 -7.10 23.14
N SER A 331 3.29 -7.25 22.85
CA SER A 331 2.42 -6.14 22.47
C SER A 331 2.24 -5.18 23.64
N LYS A 332 2.53 -3.90 23.45
CA LYS A 332 2.33 -2.88 24.49
C LYS A 332 0.85 -2.63 24.79
N LYS A 333 -0.02 -2.82 23.79
CA LYS A 333 -1.47 -2.56 23.92
C LYS A 333 -2.18 -3.67 24.68
N SER A 334 -1.81 -4.93 24.44
CA SER A 334 -2.52 -6.11 24.98
C SER A 334 -1.72 -6.91 26.00
N GLY A 335 -0.42 -6.67 26.14
CA GLY A 335 0.49 -7.50 26.94
C GLY A 335 0.74 -8.91 26.37
N SER A 336 0.08 -9.27 25.26
CA SER A 336 0.21 -10.59 24.65
C SER A 336 1.59 -10.75 24.02
N THR A 337 2.19 -11.91 24.23
CA THR A 337 3.50 -12.26 23.64
C THR A 337 3.30 -13.04 22.34
N LYS A 338 4.11 -12.74 21.33
CA LYS A 338 4.10 -13.38 20.02
C LYS A 338 5.53 -13.74 19.61
N ILE A 339 5.74 -14.97 19.17
CA ILE A 339 7.01 -15.43 18.60
C ILE A 339 6.94 -15.28 17.08
N ILE A 340 7.95 -14.67 16.48
CA ILE A 340 8.07 -14.45 15.04
C ILE A 340 9.44 -14.92 14.59
N SER A 341 9.47 -15.79 13.59
CA SER A 341 10.70 -16.19 12.90
C SER A 341 10.75 -15.55 11.51
N GLN A 342 11.89 -14.95 11.15
CA GLN A 342 12.10 -14.29 9.88
C GLN A 342 13.44 -14.71 9.25
N LYS A 343 13.36 -15.33 8.07
CA LYS A 343 14.51 -15.70 7.25
C LYS A 343 14.83 -14.61 6.24
N LEU A 344 16.07 -14.15 6.21
CA LEU A 344 16.55 -13.04 5.39
C LEU A 344 17.84 -13.42 4.66
N ASP A 345 17.95 -13.05 3.39
CA ASP A 345 19.24 -13.04 2.69
C ASP A 345 19.85 -11.66 2.85
N VAL A 346 21.04 -11.59 3.45
CA VAL A 346 21.69 -10.35 3.86
C VAL A 346 23.01 -10.20 3.12
N GLY A 347 23.16 -9.10 2.41
CA GLY A 347 24.41 -8.66 1.81
C GLY A 347 25.18 -7.74 2.77
N PHE A 348 26.48 -7.99 2.89
CA PHE A 348 27.41 -7.20 3.68
C PHE A 348 28.51 -6.62 2.79
N ILE A 349 28.95 -5.41 3.11
CA ILE A 349 30.03 -4.70 2.43
C ILE A 349 30.97 -4.06 3.45
N LEU A 350 32.27 -4.05 3.15
CA LEU A 350 33.26 -3.33 3.93
C LEU A 350 33.31 -1.86 3.47
N GLU A 351 32.87 -0.93 4.31
CA GLU A 351 32.87 0.50 4.04
C GLU A 351 33.62 1.24 5.15
N ASP A 352 34.60 2.07 4.78
CA ASP A 352 35.43 2.83 5.73
C ASP A 352 36.09 1.93 6.79
N GLY A 353 36.49 0.71 6.41
CA GLY A 353 37.07 -0.30 7.31
C GLY A 353 36.09 -0.95 8.28
N LYS A 354 34.78 -0.70 8.14
CA LYS A 354 33.73 -1.31 8.97
C LYS A 354 32.76 -2.10 8.11
N LEU A 355 32.38 -3.28 8.59
CA LEU A 355 31.36 -4.07 7.93
C LEU A 355 29.99 -3.40 8.11
N ARG A 356 29.21 -3.34 7.03
CA ARG A 356 27.86 -2.76 7.00
C ARG A 356 26.93 -3.61 6.16
N ILE A 357 25.62 -3.49 6.40
CA ILE A 357 24.59 -4.15 5.60
C ILE A 357 24.33 -3.33 4.33
N SER A 358 24.48 -3.98 3.16
CA SER A 358 24.26 -3.39 1.83
C SER A 358 22.92 -3.82 1.20
N SER A 359 22.41 -5.01 1.52
CA SER A 359 21.10 -5.49 1.04
C SER A 359 20.44 -6.40 2.07
N VAL A 360 19.10 -6.43 2.05
CA VAL A 360 18.29 -7.34 2.87
C VAL A 360 17.08 -7.77 2.05
N ASP A 361 17.05 -9.03 1.67
CA ASP A 361 15.97 -9.62 0.90
C ASP A 361 15.23 -10.68 1.73
N LYS A 362 13.91 -10.72 1.60
CA LYS A 362 13.11 -11.76 2.28
C LYS A 362 13.16 -13.03 1.43
N VAL A 363 13.65 -14.11 2.02
CA VAL A 363 13.52 -15.43 1.42
C VAL A 363 12.05 -15.82 1.48
N GLY A 364 11.44 -16.12 0.33
CA GLY A 364 10.04 -16.53 0.25
C GLY A 364 9.76 -17.67 1.24
N GLN A 365 8.74 -17.48 2.09
CA GLN A 365 8.26 -18.51 3.02
C GLN A 365 7.62 -19.68 2.31
#